data_AF-A0A7Y2X9H5-F1
#
_entry.id   AF-A0A7Y2X9H5-F1
#
_cell.length_a   1.000
_cell.length_b   1.000
_cell.length_c   1.000
_cell.angle_alpha   90.00
_cell.angle_beta   90.00
_cell.angle_gamma   90.00
#
_symmetry.space_group_name_H-M   'P 1'
#
loop_
_entity.id
_entity.type
_entity.pdbx_description
1 polymer ?
#
loop_
_entity_poly.entity_id
_entity_poly.type
_entity_poly.pdbx_seq_one_letter_code
_entity_poly.pdbx_strand_id
1 'polypeptide(L)' 'MKILYLLILLFLLALQYSHPQVTIHVPGDYPTIQEAIDSASNGDIVLVAEGTY' A
#
# COMPACT_ATOMS: atom_id res chain seq x y z
N MET A 1 -9.81 -27.70 21.00
CA MET A 1 -9.72 -27.57 19.53
C MET A 1 -10.25 -26.23 19.00
N LYS A 2 -11.50 -25.82 19.30
CA LYS A 2 -12.05 -24.51 18.86
C LYS A 2 -11.20 -23.27 19.20
N ILE A 3 -10.67 -23.20 20.43
CA ILE A 3 -9.84 -22.06 20.88
C ILE A 3 -8.52 -21.95 20.09
N LEU A 4 -7.97 -23.09 19.65
CA LEU A 4 -6.71 -23.16 18.93
C LEU A 4 -6.87 -22.59 17.51
N TYR A 5 -7.97 -22.93 16.82
CA TYR A 5 -8.30 -22.35 15.52
C TYR A 5 -8.53 -20.84 15.58
N LEU A 6 -9.13 -20.33 16.66
CA LEU A 6 -9.32 -18.89 16.87
C LEU A 6 -7.98 -18.16 17.05
N LEU A 7 -7.04 -18.74 17.81
CA LEU A 7 -5.71 -18.16 18.00
C LEU A 7 -4.88 -18.18 16.72
N ILE A 8 -4.98 -19.25 15.93
CA ILE A 8 -4.32 -19.32 14.61
C ILE A 8 -4.90 -18.25 13.68
N LEU A 9 -6.22 -18.08 13.66
CA LEU A 9 -6.86 -17.02 12.86
C LEU A 9 -6.39 -15.63 13.27
N LEU A 10 -6.37 -15.34 14.57
CA LEU A 10 -5.89 -14.05 15.10
C LEU A 10 -4.41 -13.80 14.78
N PHE A 11 -3.58 -14.84 14.88
CA PHE A 11 -2.16 -14.74 14.50
C PHE A 11 -1.98 -14.47 13.01
N LEU A 12 -2.76 -15.13 12.14
CA LEU A 12 -2.73 -14.88 10.69
C LEU A 12 -3.18 -13.46 10.32
N LEU A 13 -4.18 -12.90 11.00
CA LEU A 13 -4.57 -11.50 10.82
C LEU A 13 -3.49 -10.52 11.30
N ALA A 14 -2.74 -10.86 12.34
CA ALA A 14 -1.69 -10.00 12.89
C ALA A 14 -0.42 -9.92 12.02
N LEU A 15 -0.26 -10.78 11.00
CA LEU A 15 0.90 -10.77 10.10
C LEU A 15 0.83 -9.68 8.99
N GLN A 16 -0.24 -8.90 8.93
CA GLN A 16 -0.53 -7.99 7.80
C GLN A 16 0.15 -6.61 7.85
N TYR A 17 1.08 -6.36 8.79
CA TYR A 17 1.49 -4.99 9.15
C TYR A 17 2.85 -4.50 8.60
N SER A 18 3.39 -5.10 7.55
CA SER A 18 4.61 -4.59 6.92
C SER A 18 4.40 -4.34 5.44
N HIS A 19 3.77 -3.20 5.12
CA HIS A 19 3.89 -2.61 3.80
C HIS A 19 5.16 -1.74 3.79
N PRO A 20 6.18 -2.08 2.98
CA PRO A 20 7.33 -1.20 2.80
C PRO A 20 6.84 0.08 2.15
N GLN A 21 7.30 1.23 2.65
CA GLN A 21 7.02 2.52 2.02
C GLN A 21 7.72 2.58 0.67
N VAL A 22 6.99 2.96 -0.37
CA VAL A 22 7.52 3.11 -1.73
C VAL A 22 7.37 4.53 -2.25
N THR A 23 8.21 4.88 -3.21
CA THR A 23 8.03 6.09 -4.02
C THR A 23 7.39 5.70 -5.34
N ILE A 24 6.20 6.24 -5.59
CA ILE A 24 5.41 6.06 -6.81
C ILE A 24 5.64 7.28 -7.70
N HIS A 25 6.14 7.09 -8.91
CA HIS A 25 6.46 8.16 -9.84
C HIS A 25 5.30 8.41 -10.79
N VAL A 26 4.88 9.66 -10.96
CA VAL A 26 3.93 10.06 -12.01
C VAL A 26 4.68 10.90 -13.04
N PRO A 27 4.63 10.56 -14.35
CA PRO A 27 3.78 9.53 -14.97
C PRO A 27 4.43 8.14 -15.10
N GLY A 28 5.57 7.90 -14.44
CA GLY A 28 6.41 6.72 -14.68
C GLY A 28 5.75 5.38 -14.31
N ASP A 29 5.17 5.29 -13.11
CA ASP A 29 4.51 4.10 -12.57
C ASP A 29 3.00 4.12 -12.85
N TYR A 30 2.38 5.30 -12.79
CA TYR A 30 0.96 5.52 -13.14
C TYR A 30 0.82 6.75 -14.03
N PRO A 31 -0.07 6.72 -15.05
CA PRO A 31 -0.18 7.81 -16.01
C PRO A 31 -0.89 9.05 -15.44
N THR A 32 -1.65 8.91 -14.35
CA THR A 32 -2.36 10.04 -13.71
C THR A 32 -2.06 10.15 -12.21
N ILE A 33 -2.24 11.36 -11.67
CA ILE A 33 -2.06 11.63 -10.24
C ILE A 33 -3.08 10.83 -9.39
N GLN A 34 -4.33 10.71 -9.86
CA GLN A 34 -5.38 10.02 -9.09
C GLN A 34 -5.12 8.51 -9.00
N GLU A 35 -4.69 7.86 -10.08
CA GLU A 35 -4.37 6.42 -10.03
C GLU A 35 -3.19 6.13 -9.08
N ALA A 36 -2.20 7.03 -9.02
CA ALA A 36 -1.11 6.91 -8.06
C ALA A 36 -1.58 7.07 -6.61
N ILE A 37 -2.51 8.00 -6.33
CA ILE A 37 -3.12 8.19 -5.01
C ILE A 37 -3.95 6.96 -4.62
N ASP A 38 -4.77 6.46 -5.54
CA ASP A 38 -5.63 5.28 -5.29
C ASP A 38 -4.81 4.02 -5.02
N SER A 39 -3.58 3.97 -5.54
CA SER A 39 -2.65 2.85 -5.36
C SER A 39 -1.71 3.00 -4.16
N ALA A 40 -1.54 4.23 -3.63
CA ALA A 40 -0.64 4.52 -2.53
C ALA A 40 -1.20 3.99 -1.19
N SER A 41 -0.32 3.41 -0.39
CA SER A 41 -0.57 3.07 1.01
C SER A 41 -0.07 4.18 1.94
N ASN A 42 -0.51 4.14 3.21
CA ASN A 42 -0.04 5.08 4.21
C ASN A 42 1.49 5.03 4.35
N GLY A 43 2.12 6.18 4.15
CA GLY A 43 3.58 6.33 4.22
C GLY A 43 4.29 6.25 2.88
N ASP A 44 3.59 5.91 1.79
CA ASP A 44 4.13 6.02 0.44
C ASP A 44 4.27 7.49 0.02
N ILE A 45 5.14 7.73 -0.95
CA ILE A 45 5.37 9.04 -1.56
C ILE A 45 4.89 8.97 -3.00
N VAL A 46 3.94 9.84 -3.37
CA VAL A 46 3.60 10.09 -4.77
C VAL A 46 4.50 11.24 -5.28
N LEU A 47 5.51 10.90 -6.08
CA LEU A 47 6.47 11.84 -6.66
C LEU A 47 6.05 12.21 -8.09
N VAL A 48 5.51 13.42 -8.25
CA VAL A 48 5.03 13.94 -9.54
C VAL A 48 6.16 14.67 -10.26
N ALA A 49 6.49 14.23 -11.47
CA ALA A 49 7.44 14.92 -12.33
C ALA A 49 6.85 16.25 -12.85
N GLU A 50 7.72 17.20 -13.21
CA GLU A 50 7.29 18.47 -13.80
C GLU A 50 6.46 18.26 -15.08
N GLY A 51 5.39 19.03 -15.24
CA GLY A 51 4.47 18.91 -16.38
C GLY A 51 3.11 19.57 -16.14
N THR A 52 2.15 19.30 -17.02
CA THR A 52 0.75 19.75 -16.92
C THR A 52 -0.15 18.53 -16.83
N TYR A 53 -1.04 18.50 -15.83
CA TYR A 53 -1.87 17.36 -15.45
C TYR A 53 -3.28 17.82 -15.07
#